data_AF-A0A5E4V835-F1
#
_entry.id   AF-A0A5E4V835-F1
#
_cell.length_a   1.000
_cell.length_b   1.000
_cell.length_c   1.000
_cell.angle_alpha   90.00
_cell.angle_beta   90.00
_cell.angle_gamma   90.00
#
_symmetry.space_group_name_H-M   'P 1'
#
loop_
_entity.id
_entity.type
_entity.pdbx_description
1 polymer ?
#
loop_
_entity_poly.entity_id
_entity_poly.type
_entity_poly.pdbx_seq_one_letter_code
_entity_poly.pdbx_strand_id
1 'polypeptide(L)'
;MEDEHLEVIANLINQFGMKLQVHSFALEALASTHPNPKAVAESFRLSVDAFLAEHDDVPIPGNGRDVLLLETNAFLEALGQMGRDESRG
;
A
#
# COMPACT_ATOMS: atom_id res chain seq x y z
N MET A 1 4.32 -29.29 14.73
CA MET A 1 5.59 -28.84 14.16
C MET A 1 5.48 -28.59 12.65
N GLU A 2 5.11 -29.54 11.78
CA GLU A 2 4.97 -29.23 10.33
C GLU A 2 3.87 -28.20 10.01
N ASP A 3 2.72 -28.25 10.70
CA ASP A 3 1.61 -27.31 10.47
C ASP A 3 1.95 -25.85 10.86
N GLU A 4 2.73 -25.66 11.92
CA GLU A 4 3.17 -24.32 12.36
C GLU A 4 4.13 -23.68 11.34
N HIS A 5 4.98 -24.47 10.69
CA HIS A 5 5.86 -23.97 9.64
C HIS A 5 5.09 -23.54 8.39
N LEU A 6 4.06 -24.30 8.00
CA LEU A 6 3.21 -23.95 6.86
C LEU A 6 2.42 -22.66 7.12
N GLU A 7 1.92 -22.47 8.33
CA GLU A 7 1.23 -21.25 8.73
C GLU A 7 2.14 -20.01 8.69
N VAL A 8 3.39 -20.15 9.17
CA VAL A 8 4.39 -19.07 9.10
C VAL A 8 4.72 -18.72 7.65
N ILE A 9 4.91 -19.72 6.78
CA ILE A 9 5.21 -19.49 5.35
C ILE A 9 4.03 -18.78 4.68
N ALA A 10 2.80 -19.23 4.92
CA ALA A 10 1.60 -18.60 4.37
C ALA A 10 1.48 -17.13 4.82
N ASN A 11 1.73 -16.86 6.10
CA ASN A 11 1.74 -15.50 6.63
C ASN A 11 2.81 -14.61 5.97
N LEU A 12 4.03 -15.12 5.76
CA LEU A 12 5.08 -14.36 5.09
C LEU A 12 4.71 -14.05 3.63
N ILE A 13 4.20 -15.05 2.89
CA ILE A 13 3.76 -14.86 1.49
C ILE A 13 2.67 -13.78 1.42
N ASN A 14 1.68 -13.83 2.32
CA ASN A 14 0.61 -12.85 2.36
C ASN A 14 1.15 -11.44 2.68
N GLN A 15 2.05 -11.31 3.64
CA GLN A 15 2.67 -10.02 3.97
C GLN A 15 3.45 -9.44 2.78
N PHE A 16 4.29 -10.24 2.13
CA PHE A 16 5.03 -9.78 0.94
C PHE A 16 4.10 -9.41 -0.21
N GLY A 17 3.04 -10.20 -0.44
CA GLY A 17 2.02 -9.90 -1.44
C GLY A 17 1.35 -8.54 -1.20
N MET A 18 0.98 -8.24 0.05
CA MET A 18 0.37 -6.96 0.40
C MET A 18 1.33 -5.78 0.19
N LYS A 19 2.60 -5.90 0.58
CA LYS A 19 3.60 -4.85 0.33
C LYS A 19 3.76 -4.57 -1.16
N LEU A 20 3.90 -5.63 -1.96
CA LEU A 20 4.06 -5.51 -3.40
C LEU A 20 2.86 -4.83 -4.05
N GLN A 21 1.64 -5.17 -3.61
CA GLN A 21 0.42 -4.56 -4.11
C GLN A 21 0.37 -3.06 -3.84
N VAL A 22 0.67 -2.63 -2.60
CA VAL A 22 0.71 -1.21 -2.24
C VAL A 22 1.75 -0.45 -3.05
N HIS A 23 2.94 -1.02 -3.23
CA HIS A 23 4.00 -0.38 -4.03
C HIS A 23 3.62 -0.30 -5.52
N SER A 24 2.91 -1.29 -6.07
CA SER A 24 2.38 -1.23 -7.44
C SER A 24 1.41 -0.06 -7.61
N PHE A 25 0.45 0.10 -6.70
CA PHE A 25 -0.48 1.23 -6.73
C PHE A 25 0.23 2.58 -6.64
N ALA A 26 1.26 2.67 -5.80
CA ALA A 26 2.05 3.89 -5.66
C ALA A 26 2.76 4.25 -6.98
N LEU A 27 3.36 3.26 -7.67
CA LEU A 27 4.02 3.47 -8.96
C LEU A 27 3.03 3.88 -10.06
N GLU A 28 1.85 3.26 -10.11
CA GLU A 28 0.80 3.60 -11.08
C GLU A 28 0.27 5.02 -10.88
N ALA A 29 0.05 5.42 -9.63
CA ALA A 29 -0.36 6.78 -9.29
C ALA A 29 0.72 7.81 -9.68
N LEU A 30 1.98 7.53 -9.36
CA LEU A 30 3.11 8.37 -9.76
C LEU A 30 3.20 8.50 -11.28
N ALA A 31 3.11 7.40 -12.03
CA ALA A 31 3.22 7.42 -13.48
C ALA A 31 2.11 8.22 -14.16
N SER A 32 0.90 8.22 -13.58
CA SER A 32 -0.28 8.85 -14.20
C SER A 32 -0.49 10.32 -13.84
N THR A 33 -0.03 10.76 -12.67
CA THR A 33 -0.39 12.08 -12.12
C THR A 33 0.79 12.96 -11.70
N HIS A 34 2.02 12.46 -11.80
CA HIS A 34 3.22 13.27 -11.60
C HIS A 34 3.28 14.45 -12.61
N PRO A 35 3.73 15.65 -12.19
CA PRO A 35 4.36 15.98 -10.91
C PRO A 35 3.42 16.42 -9.78
N ASN A 36 2.09 16.35 -9.90
CA ASN A 36 1.20 16.91 -8.88
C ASN A 36 1.06 15.96 -7.66
N PRO A 37 1.66 16.27 -6.49
CA PRO A 37 1.65 15.34 -5.36
C PRO A 37 0.25 15.09 -4.80
N LYS A 38 -0.65 16.08 -4.90
CA LYS A 38 -2.05 15.92 -4.47
C LYS A 38 -2.79 14.93 -5.37
N ALA A 39 -2.60 15.02 -6.69
CA ALA A 39 -3.21 14.10 -7.64
C ALA A 39 -2.65 12.67 -7.48
N VAL A 40 -1.35 12.52 -7.18
CA VAL A 40 -0.74 11.22 -6.86
C VAL A 40 -1.39 10.62 -5.62
N ALA A 41 -1.56 11.40 -4.54
CA ALA A 41 -2.18 10.92 -3.31
C ALA A 41 -3.64 10.49 -3.52
N GLU A 42 -4.41 11.26 -4.29
CA GLU A 42 -5.82 10.96 -4.60
C GLU A 42 -5.94 9.69 -5.45
N SER A 43 -5.15 9.57 -6.53
CA SER A 43 -5.17 8.38 -7.38
C SER A 43 -4.74 7.13 -6.62
N PHE A 44 -3.69 7.22 -5.80
CA PHE A 44 -3.21 6.12 -4.98
C PHE A 44 -4.27 5.64 -3.97
N ARG A 45 -4.93 6.59 -3.28
CA ARG A 45 -6.01 6.27 -2.34
C ARG A 45 -7.16 5.54 -3.01
N LEU A 46 -7.57 5.98 -4.21
CA LEU A 46 -8.62 5.29 -4.96
C LEU A 46 -8.27 3.83 -5.26
N SER A 47 -7.03 3.54 -5.65
CA SER A 47 -6.59 2.16 -5.90
C SER A 47 -6.58 1.31 -4.62
N VAL A 48 -6.12 1.88 -3.49
CA VAL A 48 -6.12 1.19 -2.19
C VAL A 48 -7.55 0.93 -1.71
N ASP A 49 -8.45 1.90 -1.82
CA ASP A 49 -9.84 1.78 -1.40
C ASP A 49 -10.58 0.75 -2.26
N ALA A 50 -10.35 0.74 -3.58
CA ALA A 50 -10.90 -0.28 -4.48
C ALA A 50 -10.42 -1.68 -4.10
N PHE A 51 -9.12 -1.84 -3.85
CA PHE A 51 -8.55 -3.12 -3.41
C PHE A 51 -9.13 -3.60 -2.08
N LEU A 52 -9.30 -2.69 -1.11
CA LEU A 52 -9.90 -3.02 0.17
C LEU A 52 -11.37 -3.42 0.03
N ALA A 53 -12.13 -2.73 -0.81
CA ALA A 53 -13.53 -3.05 -1.07
C ALA A 53 -13.69 -4.45 -1.72
N GLU A 54 -12.79 -4.85 -2.61
CA GLU A 54 -12.75 -6.21 -3.17
C GLU A 54 -12.52 -7.30 -2.10
N HIS A 55 -11.94 -6.93 -0.96
CA HIS A 55 -11.63 -7.81 0.17
C HIS A 55 -12.54 -7.58 1.38
N ASP A 56 -13.66 -6.87 1.23
CA ASP A 56 -14.68 -6.74 2.29
C ASP A 56 -15.43 -8.07 2.48
N ASP A 57 -15.65 -8.84 1.40
CA ASP A 57 -16.31 -10.15 1.45
C ASP A 57 -15.35 -11.30 1.79
N VAL A 58 -14.07 -11.17 1.44
CA VAL A 58 -13.03 -12.16 1.73
C VAL A 58 -11.88 -11.48 2.48
N PRO A 59 -11.77 -11.67 3.80
CA PRO A 59 -10.80 -10.94 4.61
C PRO A 59 -9.37 -11.29 4.19
N ILE A 60 -8.53 -10.25 4.12
CA ILE A 60 -7.09 -10.40 3.89
C ILE A 60 -6.51 -11.29 5.00
N PRO A 61 -5.93 -12.45 4.67
CA PRO A 61 -5.45 -13.40 5.67
C PRO A 61 -4.22 -12.88 6.44
N GLY A 62 -4.15 -13.26 7.72
CA GLY A 62 -3.05 -12.91 8.61
C GLY A 62 -2.93 -11.41 8.87
N ASN A 63 -1.70 -10.92 9.04
CA ASN A 63 -1.42 -9.50 9.30
C ASN A 63 -1.41 -8.64 8.02
N GLY A 64 -1.95 -9.14 6.90
CA GLY A 64 -1.85 -8.47 5.60
C GLY A 64 -2.53 -7.10 5.57
N ARG A 65 -3.66 -6.94 6.28
CA ARG A 65 -4.34 -5.64 6.40
C ARG A 65 -3.49 -4.60 7.12
N ASP A 66 -2.80 -4.98 8.20
CA ASP A 66 -1.93 -4.08 8.95
C ASP A 66 -0.73 -3.65 8.10
N VAL A 67 -0.15 -4.58 7.34
CA VAL A 67 0.92 -4.30 6.39
C VAL A 67 0.46 -3.31 5.33
N LEU A 68 -0.73 -3.51 4.76
CA LEU A 68 -1.28 -2.61 3.77
C LEU A 68 -1.44 -1.19 4.34
N LEU A 69 -2.05 -1.05 5.53
CA LEU A 69 -2.21 0.24 6.18
C LEU A 69 -0.87 0.92 6.51
N LEU A 70 0.11 0.15 6.99
CA LEU A 70 1.44 0.67 7.32
C LEU A 70 2.14 1.23 6.07
N GLU A 71 2.19 0.46 4.99
CA GLU A 71 2.88 0.85 3.75
C GLU A 71 2.15 2.02 3.05
N THR A 72 0.81 2.02 3.05
CA THR A 72 0.01 3.12 2.52
C THR A 72 0.29 4.43 3.26
N ASN A 73 0.31 4.40 4.59
CA ASN A 73 0.59 5.60 5.39
C ASN A 73 2.02 6.10 5.19
N ALA A 74 3.00 5.21 5.14
CA ALA A 74 4.39 5.56 4.88
C ALA A 74 4.57 6.25 3.52
N PHE A 75 3.91 5.75 2.47
CA PHE A 75 3.95 6.38 1.16
C PHE A 75 3.31 7.78 1.16
N LEU A 76 2.13 7.94 1.76
CA LEU A 76 1.45 9.23 1.84
C LEU A 76 2.26 10.25 2.65
N GLU A 77 2.94 9.82 3.71
CA GLU A 77 3.82 10.68 4.49
C GLU A 77 5.03 11.15 3.66
N ALA A 78 5.71 10.24 2.96
CA ALA A 78 6.84 10.56 2.10
C ALA A 78 6.46 11.54 0.99
N LEU A 79 5.30 11.34 0.36
CA LEU A 79 4.76 12.24 -0.66
C LEU A 79 4.47 13.63 -0.10
N GLY A 80 3.92 13.71 1.13
CA GLY A 80 3.69 14.97 1.82
C GLY A 80 4.96 15.70 2.24
N GLN A 81 6.06 14.99 2.50
CA GLN A 81 7.37 15.60 2.76
C GLN A 81 7.94 16.26 1.50
N MET A 82 7.88 15.59 0.34
CA MET A 82 8.35 16.15 -0.95
C MET A 82 7.65 17.47 -1.30
N GLY A 83 6.32 17.54 -1.18
CA GLY A 83 5.59 18.79 -1.47
C GLY A 83 5.91 19.95 -0.51
N ARG A 84 6.38 19.67 0.72
CA ARG A 84 6.83 20.70 1.68
C ARG A 84 8.22 21.22 1.36
N ASP A 85 9.12 20.36 0.90
CA ASP A 85 10.48 20.74 0.54
C ASP A 85 10.51 21.57 -0.75
N GLU A 86 9.64 21.26 -1.72
CA GLU A 86 9.44 22.07 -2.93
C GLU A 86 8.91 23.49 -2.63
N SER A 87 8.19 23.68 -1.52
CA SER A 87 7.69 25.01 -1.12
C SER A 87 8.74 25.89 -0.45
N ARG A 88 9.94 25.36 -0.18
CA ARG A 88 11.04 26.05 0.52
C ARG A 88 12.23 26.40 -0.38
N GLY A 89 12.31 25.83 -1.58
CA GLY A 89 13.34 26.11 -2.59
C GLY A 89 12.87 27.14 -3.61
#